data_AF-A0A1I3P798-F1
#
_entry.id   AF-A0A1I3P798-F1
#
_cell.length_a   1.000
_cell.length_b   1.000
_cell.length_c   1.000
_cell.angle_alpha   90.00
_cell.angle_beta   90.00
_cell.angle_gamma   90.00
#
_symmetry.space_group_name_H-M   'P 1'
#
loop_
_entity.id
_entity.type
_entity.pdbx_description
1 polymer ?
#
loop_
_entity_poly.entity_id
_entity_poly.type
_entity_poly.pdbx_seq_one_letter_code
_entity_poly.pdbx_strand_id
1 'polypeptide(L)'
;MKNRLVKNLTCTAVVLSLVILVTACGSSNNNAGDNTAVNASTNAAGDNAVDNSAAANNGSSANETVSEENAPTEVSGVFNGINADKTVEIETGVGPLTYKVSAEIADKVATWEKGTNIKYQYKEDTITAIDKE
;
A
#
# COMPACT_ATOMS: atom_id res chain seq x y z
N MET A 1 17.96 2.91 58.56
CA MET A 1 17.57 3.72 57.38
C MET A 1 17.17 2.79 56.25
N LYS A 2 16.22 3.24 55.39
CA LYS A 2 15.79 2.71 54.08
C LYS A 2 14.48 1.91 54.04
N ASN A 3 13.41 2.68 54.26
CA ASN A 3 12.25 2.94 53.39
C ASN A 3 11.60 1.81 52.58
N ARG A 4 10.27 1.76 52.77
CA ARG A 4 9.23 0.95 52.14
C ARG A 4 8.99 1.38 50.69
N LEU A 5 8.63 0.45 49.80
CA LEU A 5 7.99 0.76 48.53
C LEU A 5 6.86 -0.23 48.25
N VAL A 6 5.64 0.17 48.57
CA VAL A 6 4.39 -0.46 48.10
C VAL A 6 4.08 0.08 46.70
N LYS A 7 3.73 -0.81 45.77
CA LYS A 7 3.17 -0.44 44.47
C LYS A 7 1.89 -1.24 44.23
N ASN A 8 0.76 -0.59 44.47
CA ASN A 8 -0.56 -1.05 44.02
C ASN A 8 -0.73 -0.57 42.57
N LEU A 9 -0.87 -1.49 41.63
CA LEU A 9 -1.17 -1.18 40.23
C LEU A 9 -2.65 -1.49 39.98
N THR A 10 -3.44 -0.43 39.84
CA THR A 10 -4.88 -0.47 39.57
C THR A 10 -5.14 -0.77 38.09
N CYS A 11 -5.81 -1.88 37.77
CA CYS A 11 -6.27 -2.20 36.42
C CYS A 11 -7.59 -1.47 36.12
N THR A 12 -7.53 -0.45 35.26
CA THR A 12 -8.72 0.18 34.66
C THR A 12 -9.11 -0.57 33.39
N ALA A 13 -10.19 -1.35 33.46
CA ALA A 13 -10.87 -1.90 32.30
C ALA A 13 -11.78 -0.83 31.69
N VAL A 14 -11.54 -0.43 30.44
CA VAL A 14 -12.42 0.47 29.68
C VAL A 14 -13.27 -0.36 28.74
N VAL A 15 -14.57 -0.47 29.05
CA VAL A 15 -15.58 -1.10 28.19
C VAL A 15 -15.98 -0.10 27.11
N LEU A 16 -15.56 -0.35 25.86
CA LEU A 16 -15.88 0.50 24.73
C LEU A 16 -17.14 -0.03 24.03
N SER A 17 -18.29 0.63 24.25
CA SER A 17 -19.54 0.30 23.58
C SER A 17 -19.61 1.01 22.22
N LEU A 18 -19.73 0.23 21.15
CA LEU A 18 -19.79 0.69 19.76
C LEU A 18 -21.24 1.02 19.38
N VAL A 19 -21.54 2.30 19.12
CA VAL A 19 -22.83 2.75 18.60
C VAL A 19 -22.70 2.99 17.10
N ILE A 20 -23.48 2.27 16.29
CA ILE A 20 -23.51 2.41 14.82
C ILE A 20 -24.68 3.32 14.46
N LEU A 21 -24.39 4.48 13.87
CA LEU A 21 -25.38 5.34 13.22
C LEU A 21 -25.22 5.19 11.70
N VAL A 22 -26.19 4.56 11.05
CA VAL A 22 -26.32 4.53 9.58
C VAL A 22 -27.32 5.61 9.17
N THR A 23 -26.85 6.68 8.54
CA THR A 23 -27.70 7.64 7.82
C THR A 23 -27.76 7.27 6.34
N ALA A 24 -28.99 7.14 5.84
CA ALA A 24 -29.32 6.87 4.45
C ALA A 24 -28.79 7.95 3.50
N CYS A 25 -28.28 7.55 2.34
CA CYS A 25 -28.01 8.45 1.22
C CYS A 25 -29.11 8.27 0.17
N GLY A 26 -29.78 9.38 -0.16
CA GLY A 26 -30.78 9.45 -1.21
C GLY A 26 -30.35 10.37 -2.35
N SER A 27 -30.90 10.05 -3.52
CA SER A 27 -31.34 10.95 -4.60
C SER A 27 -30.30 11.69 -5.48
N SER A 28 -30.28 11.24 -6.74
CA SER A 28 -30.36 12.02 -8.01
C SER A 28 -29.25 12.99 -8.41
N ASN A 29 -28.70 12.80 -9.63
CA ASN A 29 -28.77 13.82 -10.68
C ASN A 29 -28.43 13.26 -12.08
N ASN A 30 -29.17 13.70 -13.09
CA ASN A 30 -29.00 13.39 -14.52
C ASN A 30 -28.07 14.43 -15.17
N ASN A 31 -27.27 14.03 -16.17
CA ASN A 31 -26.86 14.99 -17.19
C ASN A 31 -26.67 14.30 -18.56
N ALA A 32 -27.67 14.48 -19.42
CA ALA A 32 -27.56 14.26 -20.85
C ALA A 32 -27.26 15.63 -21.48
N GLY A 33 -26.15 15.74 -22.21
CA GLY A 33 -25.76 16.94 -22.94
C GLY A 33 -25.18 16.54 -24.29
N ASP A 34 -26.04 16.57 -25.31
CA ASP A 34 -25.69 16.54 -26.73
C ASP A 34 -25.02 17.85 -27.13
N ASN A 35 -23.94 17.78 -27.91
CA ASN A 35 -23.42 18.95 -28.63
C ASN A 35 -23.13 18.57 -30.09
N THR A 36 -24.13 18.78 -30.95
CA THR A 36 -23.97 18.98 -32.39
C THR A 36 -24.22 20.45 -32.70
N ALA A 37 -23.25 21.15 -33.28
CA ALA A 37 -23.48 22.24 -34.23
C ALA A 37 -22.18 22.65 -34.94
N VAL A 38 -22.29 22.65 -36.27
CA VAL A 38 -21.30 23.06 -37.26
C VAL A 38 -21.18 24.60 -37.29
N ASN A 39 -20.00 25.14 -37.54
CA ASN A 39 -19.86 26.47 -38.14
C ASN A 39 -18.58 26.55 -38.99
N ALA A 40 -18.70 27.06 -40.21
CA ALA A 40 -17.68 27.06 -41.24
C ALA A 40 -17.09 28.45 -41.50
N SER A 41 -15.86 28.45 -42.06
CA SER A 41 -15.18 29.51 -42.85
C SER A 41 -14.42 30.61 -42.08
N THR A 42 -13.22 31.12 -42.43
CA THR A 42 -12.10 30.83 -43.37
C THR A 42 -10.99 31.88 -43.11
N ASN A 43 -9.72 31.56 -43.44
CA ASN A 43 -8.51 32.40 -43.65
C ASN A 43 -7.63 32.86 -42.46
N ALA A 44 -6.38 32.36 -42.40
CA ALA A 44 -5.20 33.02 -43.00
C ALA A 44 -3.92 32.16 -42.84
N ALA A 45 -2.97 32.38 -43.76
CA ALA A 45 -1.81 31.57 -44.11
C ALA A 45 -0.64 31.54 -43.08
N GLY A 46 0.14 30.46 -43.13
CA GLY A 46 1.44 30.32 -42.47
C GLY A 46 2.16 29.04 -42.92
N ASP A 47 3.02 29.19 -43.91
CA ASP A 47 3.92 28.21 -44.50
C ASP A 47 4.97 27.71 -43.49
N ASN A 48 5.22 26.39 -43.45
CA ASN A 48 6.57 25.78 -43.42
C ASN A 48 6.44 24.25 -43.37
N ALA A 49 6.92 23.62 -44.45
CA ALA A 49 7.23 22.21 -44.50
C ALA A 49 8.41 21.86 -43.58
N VAL A 50 8.26 20.83 -42.73
CA VAL A 50 9.38 19.96 -42.33
C VAL A 50 8.90 18.52 -42.42
N ASP A 51 9.52 17.82 -43.35
CA ASP A 51 9.53 16.39 -43.57
C ASP A 51 10.27 15.65 -42.43
N ASN A 52 10.00 14.36 -42.35
CA ASN A 52 10.92 13.31 -41.94
C ASN A 52 10.85 12.75 -40.50
N SER A 53 10.28 11.53 -40.47
CA SER A 53 10.79 10.30 -39.86
C SER A 53 11.02 10.15 -38.36
N ALA A 54 10.54 8.98 -37.94
CA ALA A 54 11.15 8.10 -36.93
C ALA A 54 11.05 8.56 -35.47
N ALA A 55 9.83 8.45 -34.91
CA ALA A 55 9.71 8.09 -33.52
C ALA A 55 10.19 6.64 -33.36
N ALA A 56 11.47 6.48 -33.06
CA ALA A 56 12.08 5.22 -32.69
C ALA A 56 11.36 4.66 -31.45
N ASN A 57 10.56 3.61 -31.66
CA ASN A 57 10.07 2.75 -30.61
C ASN A 57 11.27 1.97 -30.05
N ASN A 58 12.00 2.58 -29.11
CA ASN A 58 13.00 1.88 -28.32
C ASN A 58 12.32 1.22 -27.11
N GLY A 59 11.35 0.35 -27.39
CA GLY A 59 10.82 -0.61 -26.43
C GLY A 59 11.85 -1.70 -26.21
N SER A 60 12.89 -1.39 -25.44
CA SER A 60 13.80 -2.40 -24.89
C SER A 60 13.02 -3.21 -23.85
N SER A 61 12.21 -4.16 -24.33
CA SER A 61 11.69 -5.24 -23.51
C SER A 61 12.87 -6.16 -23.19
N ALA A 62 13.61 -5.81 -22.13
CA ALA A 62 14.47 -6.76 -21.46
C ALA A 62 13.53 -7.80 -20.85
N ASN A 63 13.34 -8.90 -21.58
CA ASN A 63 12.77 -10.12 -21.05
C ASN A 63 13.80 -10.70 -20.06
N GLU A 64 13.84 -10.13 -18.86
CA GLU A 64 14.55 -10.71 -17.73
C GLU A 64 13.78 -11.96 -17.32
N THR A 65 14.25 -13.11 -17.80
CA THR A 65 13.85 -14.41 -17.29
C THR A 65 14.30 -14.48 -15.83
N VAL A 66 13.45 -14.01 -14.91
CA VAL A 66 13.66 -14.15 -13.47
C VAL A 66 13.57 -15.64 -13.14
N SER A 67 14.66 -16.23 -12.66
CA SER A 67 14.69 -17.60 -12.13
C SER A 67 13.59 -17.73 -11.07
N GLU A 68 12.60 -18.58 -11.31
CA GLU A 68 11.38 -18.73 -10.48
C GLU A 68 11.69 -19.12 -9.02
N GLU A 69 12.90 -19.61 -8.74
CA GLU A 69 13.31 -20.07 -7.42
C GLU A 69 13.51 -18.95 -6.37
N ASN A 70 13.50 -17.67 -6.79
CA ASN A 70 13.74 -16.51 -5.93
C ASN A 70 12.71 -15.38 -6.11
N ALA A 71 11.56 -15.69 -6.71
CA ALA A 71 10.49 -14.72 -6.88
C ALA A 71 9.93 -14.29 -5.51
N PRO A 72 9.72 -12.99 -5.26
CA PRO A 72 9.07 -12.53 -4.03
C PRO A 72 7.65 -13.12 -3.93
N THR A 73 7.28 -13.61 -2.74
CA THR A 73 5.91 -14.06 -2.50
C THR A 73 5.03 -12.85 -2.22
N GLU A 74 3.98 -12.65 -3.03
CA GLU A 74 2.98 -11.58 -2.82
C GLU A 74 1.85 -12.05 -1.91
N VAL A 75 1.59 -11.30 -0.84
CA VAL A 75 0.57 -11.61 0.17
C VAL A 75 -0.22 -10.36 0.52
N SER A 76 -1.46 -10.54 0.98
CA SER A 76 -2.32 -9.48 1.52
C SER A 76 -2.51 -9.64 3.02
N GLY A 77 -2.62 -8.53 3.74
CA GLY A 77 -2.86 -8.52 5.18
C GLY A 77 -3.30 -7.16 5.69
N VAL A 78 -3.43 -7.03 7.01
CA VAL A 78 -3.80 -5.79 7.68
C VAL A 78 -2.63 -5.29 8.53
N PHE A 79 -2.13 -4.10 8.23
CA PHE A 79 -1.06 -3.48 8.99
C PHE A 79 -1.49 -3.23 10.43
N ASN A 80 -0.74 -3.77 11.39
CA ASN A 80 -1.02 -3.64 12.82
C ASN A 80 -0.10 -2.63 13.53
N GLY A 81 1.06 -2.33 12.95
CA GLY A 81 2.00 -1.33 13.44
C GLY A 81 3.45 -1.59 13.06
N ILE A 82 4.33 -0.70 13.50
CA ILE A 82 5.79 -0.85 13.40
C ILE A 82 6.42 -0.72 14.78
N ASN A 83 7.36 -1.61 15.09
CA ASN A 83 8.11 -1.61 16.34
C ASN A 83 9.41 -0.80 16.22
N ALA A 84 10.01 -0.47 17.37
CA ALA A 84 11.24 0.32 17.45
C ALA A 84 12.45 -0.34 16.74
N ASP A 85 12.42 -1.65 16.55
CA ASP A 85 13.46 -2.43 15.86
C ASP A 85 13.25 -2.53 14.34
N LYS A 86 12.34 -1.73 13.77
CA LYS A 86 11.97 -1.74 12.34
C LYS A 86 11.37 -3.07 11.90
N THR A 87 10.60 -3.69 12.79
CA THR A 87 9.74 -4.82 12.42
C THR A 87 8.30 -4.34 12.24
N VAL A 88 7.68 -4.73 11.13
CA VAL A 88 6.26 -4.48 10.87
C VAL A 88 5.45 -5.67 11.34
N GLU A 89 4.31 -5.41 11.94
CA GLU A 89 3.34 -6.44 12.32
C GLU A 89 2.15 -6.38 11.37
N ILE A 90 1.79 -7.53 10.82
CA ILE A 90 0.74 -7.68 9.80
C ILE A 90 -0.19 -8.80 10.26
N GLU A 91 -1.47 -8.48 10.46
CA GLU A 91 -2.50 -9.49 10.69
C GLU A 91 -2.83 -10.20 9.37
N THR A 92 -2.74 -11.52 9.38
CA THR A 92 -3.02 -12.39 8.23
C THR A 92 -4.15 -13.37 8.56
N GLY A 93 -4.62 -14.12 7.57
CA GLY A 93 -5.67 -15.14 7.80
C GLY A 93 -5.26 -16.26 8.78
N VAL A 94 -3.97 -16.39 9.10
CA VAL A 94 -3.42 -17.38 10.05
C VAL A 94 -2.98 -16.76 11.37
N GLY A 95 -3.15 -15.44 11.54
CA GLY A 95 -2.72 -14.68 12.72
C GLY A 95 -1.71 -13.56 12.40
N PRO A 96 -1.22 -12.86 13.43
CA PRO A 96 -0.24 -11.79 13.28
C PRO A 96 1.14 -12.36 12.93
N LEU A 97 1.75 -11.82 11.88
CA LEU A 97 3.12 -12.11 11.46
C LEU A 97 3.99 -10.85 11.57
N THR A 98 5.26 -11.05 11.90
CA THR A 98 6.23 -9.96 12.04
C THR A 98 7.32 -10.09 10.98
N TYR A 99 7.58 -9.01 10.25
CA TYR A 99 8.62 -8.98 9.23
C TYR A 99 9.60 -7.85 9.53
N LYS A 100 10.90 -8.15 9.43
CA LYS A 100 11.92 -7.11 9.47
C LYS A 100 11.94 -6.37 8.14
N VAL A 101 11.95 -5.05 8.18
CA VAL A 101 11.93 -4.21 6.98
C VAL A 101 13.14 -3.29 6.91
N SER A 102 13.43 -2.77 5.72
CA SER A 102 14.45 -1.74 5.53
C SER A 102 14.02 -0.42 6.20
N ALA A 103 14.98 0.48 6.41
CA ALA A 103 14.69 1.81 6.95
C ALA A 103 13.69 2.59 6.09
N GLU A 104 13.83 2.50 4.76
CA GLU A 104 12.93 3.17 3.81
C GLU A 104 11.47 2.70 3.97
N ILE A 105 11.25 1.38 4.09
CA ILE A 105 9.92 0.84 4.30
C ILE A 105 9.41 1.21 5.70
N ALA A 106 10.28 1.17 6.72
CA ALA A 106 9.93 1.59 8.07
C ALA A 106 9.40 3.03 8.10
N ASP A 107 10.11 3.97 7.47
CA ASP A 107 9.72 5.38 7.41
C ASP A 107 8.42 5.57 6.64
N LYS A 108 8.23 4.81 5.55
CA LYS A 108 6.99 4.82 4.75
C LYS A 108 5.78 4.40 5.59
N VAL A 109 5.87 3.28 6.30
CA VAL A 109 4.74 2.71 7.06
C VAL A 109 4.57 3.33 8.45
N ALA A 110 5.56 4.08 8.96
CA ALA A 110 5.45 4.78 10.23
C ALA A 110 4.31 5.82 10.28
N THR A 111 3.85 6.26 9.10
CA THR A 111 2.72 7.19 8.97
C THR A 111 1.38 6.49 8.81
N TRP A 112 1.35 5.16 8.68
CA TRP A 112 0.14 4.39 8.43
C TRP A 112 -0.62 4.12 9.71
N GLU A 113 -1.95 4.12 9.60
CA GLU A 113 -2.81 3.76 10.72
C GLU A 113 -2.95 2.24 10.83
N LYS A 114 -3.04 1.76 12.07
CA LYS A 114 -3.43 0.37 12.35
C LYS A 114 -4.78 0.08 11.70
N GLY A 115 -4.90 -1.08 11.06
CA GLY A 115 -6.10 -1.47 10.30
C GLY A 115 -5.99 -1.22 8.80
N THR A 116 -4.89 -0.65 8.32
CA THR A 116 -4.67 -0.42 6.88
C THR A 116 -4.53 -1.75 6.14
N ASN A 117 -5.36 -1.99 5.12
CA ASN A 117 -5.21 -3.13 4.23
C ASN A 117 -3.99 -2.93 3.32
N ILE A 118 -3.10 -3.92 3.28
CA ILE A 118 -1.84 -3.85 2.56
C ILE A 118 -1.63 -5.08 1.69
N LYS A 119 -0.89 -4.88 0.60
CA LYS A 119 -0.24 -5.94 -0.17
C LYS A 119 1.26 -5.77 -0.02
N TYR A 120 1.96 -6.87 0.21
CA TYR A 120 3.39 -6.86 0.41
C TYR A 120 4.03 -8.06 -0.26
N GLN A 121 5.31 -7.89 -0.58
CA GLN A 121 6.16 -8.94 -1.12
C GLN A 121 7.29 -9.21 -0.14
N TYR A 122 7.60 -10.48 0.08
CA TYR A 122 8.71 -10.87 0.93
C TYR A 122 9.54 -11.98 0.25
N LYS A 123 10.80 -12.09 0.67
CA LYS A 123 11.69 -13.17 0.29
C LYS A 123 12.11 -13.91 1.56
N GLU A 124 12.04 -15.22 1.53
CA GLU A 124 12.55 -16.05 2.61
C GLU A 124 14.04 -16.29 2.39
N ASP A 125 14.85 -16.01 3.41
CA ASP A 125 16.24 -16.46 3.44
C ASP A 125 16.22 -17.92 3.89
N THR A 126 16.13 -18.85 2.94
CA THR A 126 15.87 -20.29 3.14
C THR A 126 16.56 -20.92 4.35
N ILE A 127 15.78 -21.60 5.22
CA ILE A 127 16.30 -22.52 6.24
C ILE A 127 16.10 -23.96 5.76
N THR A 128 17.19 -24.67 5.46
CA THR A 128 17.15 -25.99 4.79
C THR A 128 17.22 -27.19 5.72
N ALA A 129 17.58 -27.01 7.00
CA ALA A 129 17.54 -28.04 8.03
C ALA A 129 17.52 -27.39 9.43
N ILE A 130 16.80 -28.01 10.36
CA ILE A 130 16.84 -27.70 11.79
C ILE A 130 16.94 -29.02 12.52
N ASP A 131 18.09 -29.28 13.14
CA ASP A 131 18.34 -30.43 14.00
C ASP A 131 18.40 -29.97 15.47
N LYS A 132 17.98 -30.84 16.39
CA LYS A 132 18.14 -30.63 17.84
C LYS A 132 19.58 -30.98 18.26
N GLU A 133 20.17 -30.23 19.19
CA GLU A 133 21.32 -30.70 19.98
C GLU A 133 20.89 -31.77 21.01
#